data_AF-A0A1W2CB87-F1
#
_entry.id   AF-A0A1W2CB87-F1
#
_cell.length_a   1.000
_cell.length_b   1.000
_cell.length_c   1.000
_cell.angle_alpha   90.00
_cell.angle_beta   90.00
_cell.angle_gamma   90.00
#
_symmetry.space_group_name_H-M   'P 1'
#
loop_
_entity.id
_entity.type
_entity.pdbx_description
1 polymer ?
#
loop_
_entity_poly.entity_id
_entity_poly.type
_entity_poly.pdbx_seq_one_letter_code
_entity_poly.pdbx_strand_id
1 'polypeptide(L)'
;MYKLIIGNVRVSVNDDSIKREQAAAYAKQAISAAGQQGKLLSYVELSAGPDGIEVATTEKAGCRMIRKNIKQSMFDGILDAAKEKLYPTGTFSQKDSWFDSETGQEWRGTEVDTARAEVLAKLEEWIKSVSSSN
;
A
#
# COMPACT_ATOMS: atom_id res chain seq x y z
N MET A 1 19.36 -2.72 26.30
CA MET A 1 18.62 -1.73 25.49
C MET A 1 18.85 -2.03 24.02
N TYR A 2 17.79 -2.15 23.21
CA TYR A 2 17.93 -2.37 21.76
C TYR A 2 16.83 -1.70 20.95
N LYS A 3 17.06 -1.53 19.65
CA LYS A 3 16.13 -0.90 18.71
C LYS A 3 15.72 -1.88 17.63
N LEU A 4 14.49 -1.75 17.15
CA LEU A 4 13.96 -2.52 16.03
C LEU A 4 13.01 -1.66 15.20
N ILE A 5 12.76 -2.06 13.96
CA ILE A 5 11.86 -1.36 13.04
C ILE A 5 10.78 -2.35 12.62
N ILE A 6 9.51 -1.93 12.72
CA ILE A 6 8.36 -2.72 12.27
C ILE A 6 7.57 -1.86 11.27
N GLY A 7 7.62 -2.24 10.00
CA GLY A 7 7.09 -1.42 8.91
C GLY A 7 7.77 -0.05 8.87
N ASN A 8 6.97 1.02 9.00
CA ASN A 8 7.45 2.42 9.01
C ASN A 8 7.61 3.01 10.42
N VAL A 9 7.57 2.17 11.47
CA VAL A 9 7.57 2.60 12.87
C VAL A 9 8.88 2.19 13.54
N ARG A 10 9.54 3.15 14.19
CA ARG A 10 10.74 2.90 15.00
C ARG A 10 10.34 2.40 16.38
N VAL A 11 10.98 1.36 16.86
CA VAL A 11 10.69 0.78 18.18
C VAL A 11 11.97 0.79 19.02
N SER A 12 11.91 1.37 20.21
CA SER A 12 12.99 1.29 21.21
C SER A 12 12.54 0.45 22.38
N VAL A 13 13.45 -0.42 22.84
CA VAL A 13 13.26 -1.27 24.01
C VAL A 13 14.29 -0.85 25.04
N ASN A 14 13.81 -0.29 26.15
CA ASN A 14 14.64 0.28 27.21
C ASN A 14 15.10 -0.77 28.23
N ASP A 15 14.49 -1.95 28.22
CA ASP A 15 14.79 -3.03 29.17
C ASP A 15 15.24 -4.31 28.44
N ASP A 16 16.38 -4.88 28.87
CA ASP A 16 16.94 -6.12 28.30
C ASP A 16 16.20 -7.39 28.73
N SER A 17 15.36 -7.31 29.77
CA SER A 17 14.47 -8.41 30.16
C SER A 17 13.37 -8.69 29.12
N ILE A 18 13.06 -7.72 28.26
CA ILE A 18 12.05 -7.87 27.22
C ILE A 18 12.65 -8.57 26.00
N LYS A 19 12.23 -9.83 25.78
CA LYS A 19 12.64 -10.59 24.60
C LYS A 19 12.16 -9.92 23.31
N ARG A 20 12.98 -10.04 22.25
CA ARG A 20 12.70 -9.44 20.93
C ARG A 20 11.35 -9.83 20.34
N GLU A 21 10.93 -11.07 20.54
CA GLU A 21 9.63 -11.57 20.07
C GLU A 21 8.46 -10.92 20.83
N GLN A 22 8.59 -10.77 22.15
CA GLN A 22 7.60 -10.07 22.97
C GLN A 22 7.53 -8.60 22.58
N ALA A 23 8.68 -7.92 22.46
CA ALA A 23 8.73 -6.53 22.01
C ALA A 23 8.06 -6.34 20.64
N ALA A 24 8.29 -7.26 19.70
CA ALA A 24 7.65 -7.22 18.39
C ALA A 24 6.13 -7.45 18.46
N ALA A 25 5.65 -8.34 19.32
CA ALA A 25 4.22 -8.59 19.51
C ALA A 25 3.50 -7.36 20.08
N TYR A 26 4.02 -6.78 21.17
CA TYR A 26 3.45 -5.58 21.80
C TYR A 26 3.48 -4.36 20.87
N ALA A 27 4.59 -4.16 20.15
CA ALA A 27 4.68 -3.08 19.16
C ALA A 27 3.67 -3.26 18.01
N LYS A 28 3.49 -4.49 17.48
CA LYS A 28 2.47 -4.76 16.45
C LYS A 28 1.05 -4.51 16.97
N GLN A 29 0.75 -4.92 18.20
CA GLN A 29 -0.55 -4.68 18.81
C GLN A 29 -0.83 -3.17 18.96
N ALA A 30 0.16 -2.39 19.42
CA ALA A 30 0.05 -0.95 19.55
C ALA A 30 -0.14 -0.25 18.19
N ILE A 31 0.60 -0.68 17.16
CA ILE A 31 0.44 -0.16 15.79
C ILE A 31 -0.95 -0.48 15.24
N SER A 32 -1.45 -1.71 15.45
CA SER A 32 -2.78 -2.12 15.00
C SER A 32 -3.89 -1.34 15.72
N ALA A 33 -3.78 -1.16 17.04
CA ALA A 33 -4.74 -0.40 17.83
C ALA A 33 -4.78 1.08 17.43
N ALA A 34 -3.61 1.70 17.20
CA ALA A 34 -3.53 3.05 16.65
C ALA A 34 -4.15 3.11 15.25
N GLY A 35 -3.89 2.12 14.39
CA GLY A 35 -4.48 2.00 13.05
C GLY A 35 -6.01 1.94 13.07
N GLN A 36 -6.62 1.20 13.99
CA GLN A 36 -8.08 1.15 14.16
C GLN A 36 -8.68 2.51 14.55
N GLN A 37 -7.93 3.34 15.27
CA GLN A 37 -8.33 4.71 15.62
C GLN A 37 -7.96 5.73 14.53
N GLY A 38 -7.37 5.29 13.42
CA GLY A 38 -6.92 6.17 12.35
C GLY A 38 -5.68 6.99 12.70
N LYS A 39 -4.87 6.51 13.63
CA LYS A 39 -3.61 7.15 14.04
C LYS A 39 -2.45 6.40 13.41
N LEU A 40 -1.47 7.15 12.92
CA LEU A 40 -0.21 6.59 12.43
C LEU A 40 0.87 6.84 13.47
N LEU A 41 1.51 5.78 13.93
CA LEU A 41 2.63 5.89 14.86
C LEU A 41 3.93 6.12 14.08
N SER A 42 4.82 6.94 14.64
CA SER A 42 6.20 7.10 14.16
C SER A 42 7.20 6.37 15.05
N TYR A 43 6.86 6.26 16.34
CA TYR A 43 7.73 5.69 17.35
C TYR A 43 6.93 4.93 18.41
N VAL A 44 7.48 3.82 18.88
CA VAL A 44 6.96 3.03 20.00
C VAL A 44 8.12 2.77 20.96
N GLU A 45 7.89 3.02 22.23
CA GLU A 45 8.85 2.80 23.31
C GLU A 45 8.30 1.78 24.27
N LEU A 46 9.13 0.79 24.59
CA LEU A 46 8.80 -0.34 25.45
C LEU A 46 9.71 -0.33 26.67
N SER A 47 9.10 -0.33 27.86
CA SER A 47 9.77 -0.40 29.16
C SER A 47 9.12 -1.46 30.03
N ALA A 48 9.87 -2.06 30.95
CA ALA A 48 9.29 -2.92 31.98
C ALA A 48 8.76 -2.02 33.11
N GLY A 49 7.47 -2.08 33.37
CA GLY A 49 6.79 -1.41 34.48
C GLY A 49 6.43 -2.39 35.60
N PRO A 50 5.84 -1.88 36.70
CA PRO A 50 5.49 -2.68 37.89
C PRO A 50 4.48 -3.81 37.60
N ASP A 51 3.59 -3.59 36.62
CA ASP A 51 2.48 -4.50 36.27
C ASP A 51 2.66 -5.20 34.90
N GLY A 52 3.79 -5.00 34.22
CA GLY A 52 4.06 -5.59 32.90
C GLY A 52 4.79 -4.65 31.95
N ILE A 53 4.77 -4.96 30.65
CA ILE A 53 5.42 -4.14 29.62
C ILE A 53 4.57 -2.88 29.38
N GLU A 54 5.14 -1.72 29.67
CA GLU A 54 4.56 -0.42 29.36
C GLU A 54 4.90 -0.02 27.92
N VAL A 55 3.89 0.49 27.21
CA VAL A 55 4.00 0.88 25.80
C VAL A 55 3.69 2.36 25.68
N ALA A 56 4.72 3.18 25.47
CA ALA A 56 4.57 4.57 25.10
C ALA A 56 4.57 4.71 23.56
N THR A 57 3.60 5.43 23.00
CA THR A 57 3.47 5.59 21.54
C THR A 57 3.56 7.06 21.16
N THR A 58 4.30 7.35 20.09
CA THR A 58 4.39 8.70 19.52
C THR A 58 3.74 8.69 18.16
N GLU A 59 2.66 9.47 18.04
CA GLU A 59 1.96 9.68 16.78
C GLU A 59 2.85 10.45 15.79
N LYS A 60 2.73 10.11 14.51
CA LYS A 60 3.43 10.78 13.44
C LYS A 60 2.76 12.14 13.17
N ALA A 61 3.33 13.20 13.71
CA ALA A 61 2.90 14.57 13.43
C ALA A 61 2.96 14.86 11.92
N GLY A 62 1.92 15.51 11.38
CA GLY A 62 1.85 15.94 9.98
C GLY A 62 1.42 14.86 8.98
N CYS A 63 1.21 13.61 9.40
CA CYS A 63 0.61 12.60 8.54
C CYS A 63 -0.91 12.73 8.59
N ARG A 64 -1.48 13.64 7.77
CA ARG A 64 -2.88 13.48 7.36
C ARG A 64 -2.96 12.05 6.83
N MET A 65 -3.72 11.17 7.48
CA MET A 65 -4.18 9.98 6.80
C MET A 65 -4.79 10.48 5.50
N ILE A 66 -4.16 10.15 4.37
CA ILE A 66 -4.82 10.28 3.08
C ILE A 66 -5.90 9.21 3.11
N ARG A 67 -7.01 9.52 3.80
CA ARG A 67 -8.24 8.74 3.67
C ARG A 67 -8.64 8.96 2.23
N LYS A 68 -8.32 7.98 1.38
CA LYS A 68 -8.89 7.91 0.04
C LYS A 68 -10.40 7.97 0.23
N ASN A 69 -11.05 8.92 -0.43
CA ASN A 69 -12.51 8.87 -0.51
C ASN A 69 -12.90 7.63 -1.34
N ILE A 70 -14.16 7.20 -1.23
CA ILE A 70 -14.64 6.01 -1.94
C ILE A 70 -14.41 6.10 -3.45
N LYS A 71 -14.53 7.30 -4.04
CA LYS A 71 -14.28 7.52 -5.48
C LYS A 71 -12.82 7.25 -5.83
N GLN A 72 -11.87 7.74 -5.04
CA GLN A 72 -10.44 7.49 -5.24
C GLN A 72 -10.11 6.01 -5.13
N SER A 73 -10.68 5.32 -4.14
CA SER A 73 -10.50 3.86 -4.02
C SER A 73 -11.06 3.10 -5.22
N MET A 74 -12.19 3.55 -5.77
CA MET A 74 -12.77 2.97 -6.98
C MET A 74 -11.89 3.24 -8.22
N PHE A 75 -11.37 4.46 -8.37
CA PHE A 75 -10.47 4.79 -9.49
C PHE A 75 -9.18 3.97 -9.45
N ASP A 76 -8.61 3.77 -8.27
CA ASP A 76 -7.44 2.91 -8.12
C ASP A 76 -7.77 1.47 -8.55
N GLY A 77 -8.92 0.93 -8.14
CA GLY A 77 -9.37 -0.41 -8.57
C GLY A 77 -9.61 -0.52 -10.08
N ILE A 78 -10.15 0.52 -10.73
CA ILE A 78 -10.29 0.57 -12.19
C ILE A 78 -8.92 0.53 -12.87
N LEU A 79 -7.95 1.30 -12.35
CA LEU A 79 -6.60 1.34 -12.89
C LEU A 79 -5.90 -0.01 -12.75
N ASP A 80 -6.06 -0.67 -11.60
CA ASP A 80 -5.48 -2.01 -11.36
C ASP A 80 -6.10 -3.05 -12.30
N ALA A 81 -7.43 -3.06 -12.47
CA ALA A 81 -8.12 -3.94 -13.41
C ALA A 81 -7.67 -3.70 -14.86
N ALA A 82 -7.50 -2.43 -15.26
CA ALA A 82 -6.99 -2.09 -16.58
C ALA A 82 -5.56 -2.58 -16.79
N LYS A 83 -4.68 -2.44 -15.79
CA LYS A 83 -3.30 -2.95 -15.84
C LYS A 83 -3.26 -4.47 -15.96
N GLU A 84 -4.08 -5.18 -15.17
CA GLU A 84 -4.16 -6.64 -15.25
C GLU A 84 -4.66 -7.11 -16.63
N LYS A 85 -5.66 -6.41 -17.19
CA LYS A 85 -6.21 -6.73 -18.50
C LYS A 85 -5.23 -6.47 -19.64
N LEU A 86 -4.51 -5.36 -19.60
CA LEU A 86 -3.58 -4.94 -20.66
C LEU A 86 -2.22 -5.64 -20.52
N TYR A 87 -1.80 -6.00 -19.32
CA TYR A 87 -0.52 -6.67 -19.04
C TYR A 87 -0.76 -7.97 -18.27
N PRO A 88 -1.37 -8.98 -18.91
CA PRO A 88 -1.64 -10.24 -18.25
C PRO A 88 -0.33 -10.96 -17.88
N THR A 89 -0.20 -11.36 -16.63
CA THR A 89 1.04 -11.96 -16.09
C THR A 89 1.07 -13.49 -16.23
N GLY A 90 -0.05 -14.12 -16.60
CA GLY A 90 -0.19 -15.57 -16.71
C GLY A 90 0.76 -16.22 -17.71
N THR A 91 1.18 -17.45 -17.43
CA THR A 91 2.11 -18.23 -18.27
C THR A 91 1.55 -18.53 -19.67
N PHE A 92 0.23 -18.65 -19.79
CA PHE A 92 -0.46 -18.91 -21.07
C PHE A 92 -1.03 -17.63 -21.71
N SER A 93 -0.71 -16.46 -21.16
CA SER A 93 -1.23 -15.20 -21.68
C SER A 93 -0.47 -14.80 -22.94
N GLN A 94 -1.22 -14.44 -23.99
CA GLN A 94 -0.65 -13.86 -25.19
C GLN A 94 -0.24 -12.41 -24.92
N LYS A 95 0.98 -12.25 -24.41
CA LYS A 95 1.53 -10.94 -24.04
C LYS A 95 1.78 -10.07 -25.27
N ASP A 96 2.14 -10.67 -26.41
CA ASP A 96 2.57 -9.90 -27.58
C ASP A 96 1.48 -9.73 -28.65
N SER A 97 0.22 -10.07 -28.34
CA SER A 97 -0.89 -9.87 -29.27
C SER A 97 -2.12 -9.26 -28.61
N TRP A 98 -2.95 -8.65 -29.45
CA TRP A 98 -4.28 -8.18 -29.10
C TRP A 98 -5.26 -8.67 -30.15
N PHE A 99 -6.30 -9.36 -29.72
CA PHE A 99 -7.36 -9.87 -30.60
C PHE A 99 -8.66 -9.12 -30.32
N ASP A 100 -9.21 -8.49 -31.35
CA ASP A 100 -10.54 -7.92 -31.33
C ASP A 100 -11.55 -8.94 -31.84
N SER A 101 -12.43 -9.40 -30.94
CA SER A 101 -13.46 -10.38 -31.24
C SER A 101 -14.58 -9.85 -32.13
N GLU A 102 -14.79 -8.53 -32.18
CA GLU A 102 -15.85 -7.92 -32.99
C GLU A 102 -15.46 -7.84 -34.46
N THR A 103 -14.22 -7.43 -34.74
CA THR A 103 -13.70 -7.30 -36.11
C THR A 103 -12.94 -8.53 -36.58
N GLY A 104 -12.56 -9.43 -35.67
CA GLY A 104 -11.67 -10.57 -35.93
C GLY A 104 -10.22 -10.16 -36.19
N GLN A 105 -9.87 -8.90 -35.94
CA GLN A 105 -8.52 -8.39 -36.17
C GLN A 105 -7.57 -8.79 -35.06
N GLU A 106 -6.33 -9.09 -35.44
CA GLU A 106 -5.24 -9.35 -34.51
C GLU A 106 -4.07 -8.42 -34.79
N TRP A 107 -3.62 -7.72 -33.75
CA TRP A 107 -2.38 -6.95 -33.75
C TRP A 107 -1.32 -7.68 -32.96
N ARG A 108 -0.05 -7.47 -33.31
CA ARG A 108 1.08 -8.15 -32.68
C ARG A 108 2.28 -7.23 -32.50
N GLY A 109 3.15 -7.58 -31.55
CA GLY A 109 4.44 -6.93 -31.34
C GLY A 109 4.34 -5.52 -30.77
N THR A 110 5.29 -4.66 -31.13
CA THR A 110 5.50 -3.34 -30.50
C THR A 110 4.33 -2.38 -30.66
N GLU A 111 3.50 -2.55 -31.69
CA GLU A 111 2.29 -1.75 -31.88
C GLU A 111 1.28 -1.98 -30.74
N VAL A 112 1.12 -3.23 -30.31
CA VAL A 112 0.24 -3.59 -29.18
C VAL A 112 0.76 -2.98 -27.89
N ASP A 113 2.06 -3.08 -27.63
CA ASP A 113 2.65 -2.51 -26.42
C ASP A 113 2.56 -0.98 -26.40
N THR A 114 2.80 -0.33 -27.53
CA THR A 114 2.65 1.13 -27.67
C THR A 114 1.21 1.55 -27.40
N ALA A 115 0.23 0.86 -28.00
CA ALA A 115 -1.18 1.14 -27.78
C ALA A 115 -1.61 0.92 -26.31
N ARG A 116 -1.15 -0.16 -25.66
CA ARG A 116 -1.43 -0.42 -24.24
C ARG A 116 -0.87 0.68 -23.34
N ALA A 117 0.37 1.10 -23.60
CA ALA A 117 1.00 2.18 -22.85
C ALA A 117 0.23 3.50 -23.02
N GLU A 118 -0.19 3.84 -24.25
CA GLU A 118 -0.98 5.04 -24.53
C GLU A 118 -2.34 5.02 -23.84
N VAL A 119 -3.06 3.89 -23.91
CA VAL A 119 -4.37 3.71 -23.26
C VAL A 119 -4.25 3.86 -21.74
N LEU A 120 -3.25 3.22 -21.11
CA LEU A 120 -3.01 3.37 -19.68
C LEU A 120 -2.67 4.81 -19.30
N ALA A 121 -1.80 5.48 -20.07
CA ALA A 121 -1.42 6.86 -19.80
C ALA A 121 -2.64 7.79 -19.83
N LYS A 122 -3.50 7.65 -20.85
CA LYS A 122 -4.76 8.40 -20.97
C LYS A 122 -5.73 8.12 -19.82
N LEU A 123 -5.83 6.86 -19.39
CA LEU A 123 -6.66 6.48 -18.24
C LEU A 123 -6.15 7.13 -16.94
N GLU A 124 -4.83 7.09 -16.70
CA GLU A 124 -4.22 7.72 -15.53
C GLU A 124 -4.40 9.25 -15.55
N GLU A 125 -4.29 9.89 -16.71
CA GLU A 125 -4.56 11.32 -16.87
C GLU A 125 -6.03 11.68 -16.60
N TRP A 126 -6.97 10.88 -17.10
CA TRP A 126 -8.39 11.07 -16.84
C TRP A 126 -8.74 10.90 -15.35
N ILE A 127 -8.19 9.88 -14.68
CA ILE A 127 -8.38 9.71 -13.23
C ILE A 127 -7.85 10.93 -12.48
N LYS A 128 -6.67 11.45 -12.87
CA LYS A 128 -6.10 12.66 -12.27
C LYS A 128 -6.99 13.88 -12.50
N SER A 129 -7.52 14.10 -13.70
CA SER A 129 -8.37 15.26 -13.98
C SER A 129 -9.69 15.22 -13.19
N VAL A 130 -10.31 14.04 -13.05
CA VAL A 130 -11.56 13.85 -12.30
C VAL A 130 -11.33 13.91 -10.79
N SER A 131 -10.19 13.42 -10.29
CA SER A 131 -9.83 13.50 -8.86
C SER A 131 -9.43 14.91 -8.41
N SER A 132 -8.87 15.73 -9.31
CA SER A 132 -8.50 17.13 -9.04
C SER A 132 -9.70 18.09 -9.02
N SER A 133 -10.86 17.65 -9.50
CA SER A 133 -12.07 18.46 -9.65
C SER A 133 -13.04 18.36 -8.45
N ASN A 134 -12.60 17.83 -7.30
CA ASN A 134 -13.37 17.80 -6.04
C ASN A 134 -12.64 18.53 -4.91
#